data_AF-A0ABD0ZWB1-F1
#
_entry.id   AF-A0ABD0ZWB1-F1
#
_cell.length_a   1.000
_cell.length_b   1.000
_cell.length_c   1.000
_cell.angle_alpha   90.00
_cell.angle_beta   90.00
_cell.angle_gamma   90.00
#
_symmetry.space_group_name_H-M   'P 1'
#
loop_
_entity.id
_entity.type
_entity.pdbx_description
1 polymer ?
#
loop_
_entity_poly.entity_id
_entity_poly.type
_entity_poly.pdbx_seq_one_letter_code
_entity_poly.pdbx_strand_id
1 'polypeptide(L)'
;MEDPLDHLDGFDRLCDLIKIDGVREDGIKLRLFPFSLGDKAHHWEKTLQQGFITSSDDCKGAFLTKFFSNSRTARFRNDIMGLTLRNNETFAESWERFKIYTSQCLHHGFSKESLLSRIYRGVSPRIRMLLDTASNGNILNKDAASDWELVENLAQSDSNYEDYNQQHRGRTNTEKKHREEIRTLNSKLDRLLPTQPVTLNFMGREELHKP
;
A
#
# COMPACT_ATOMS: atom_id res chain seq x y z
N MET A 1 9.55 -30.86 1.74
CA MET A 1 8.87 -30.54 3.01
C MET A 1 8.02 -29.34 2.71
N GLU A 2 6.70 -29.45 2.86
CA GLU A 2 5.74 -28.36 2.62
C GLU A 2 6.03 -27.19 3.56
N ASP A 3 5.82 -25.95 3.11
CA ASP A 3 5.94 -24.77 3.97
C ASP A 3 4.78 -24.76 4.99
N PRO A 4 5.04 -24.52 6.29
CA PRO A 4 3.98 -24.50 7.28
C PRO A 4 2.88 -23.46 7.02
N LEU A 5 3.17 -22.33 6.35
CA LEU A 5 2.13 -21.35 5.99
C LEU A 5 1.29 -21.86 4.82
N ASP A 6 1.93 -22.40 3.79
CA ASP A 6 1.22 -22.97 2.63
C ASP A 6 0.29 -24.11 3.06
N HIS A 7 0.74 -24.92 4.03
CA HIS A 7 -0.08 -25.96 4.66
C HIS A 7 -1.35 -25.38 5.31
N LEU A 8 -1.20 -24.35 6.15
CA LEU A 8 -2.33 -23.72 6.84
C LEU A 8 -3.31 -23.05 5.87
N ASP A 9 -2.79 -22.38 4.84
CA ASP A 9 -3.59 -21.74 3.80
C ASP A 9 -4.37 -22.78 2.96
N GLY A 10 -3.74 -23.90 2.63
CA GLY A 10 -4.41 -25.06 2.03
C GLY A 10 -5.49 -25.66 2.93
N PHE A 11 -5.18 -25.84 4.22
CA PHE A 11 -6.10 -26.37 5.22
C PHE A 11 -7.33 -25.47 5.43
N ASP A 12 -7.14 -24.16 5.54
CA ASP A 12 -8.23 -23.19 5.68
C ASP A 12 -9.16 -23.25 4.46
N ARG A 13 -8.60 -23.22 3.25
CA ARG A 13 -9.38 -23.37 2.01
C ARG A 13 -10.21 -24.66 1.98
N LEU A 14 -9.67 -25.77 2.47
CA LEU A 14 -10.41 -27.03 2.54
C LEU A 14 -11.54 -26.99 3.58
N CYS A 15 -11.29 -26.38 4.74
CA CYS A 15 -12.30 -26.24 5.79
C CYS A 15 -13.44 -25.31 5.35
N ASP A 16 -13.15 -24.26 4.60
CA ASP A 16 -14.15 -23.31 4.11
C ASP A 16 -15.17 -23.96 3.14
N LEU A 17 -14.81 -25.09 2.52
CA LEU A 17 -15.72 -25.90 1.70
C LEU A 17 -16.72 -26.72 2.54
N ILE A 18 -16.47 -26.87 3.84
CA ILE A 18 -17.27 -27.71 4.74
C ILE A 18 -18.18 -26.81 5.56
N LYS A 19 -19.49 -26.88 5.27
CA LYS A 19 -20.52 -26.22 6.08
C LYS A 19 -21.44 -27.28 6.67
N ILE A 20 -21.53 -27.27 8.01
CA ILE A 20 -22.42 -28.16 8.77
C ILE A 20 -23.31 -27.28 9.62
N ASP A 21 -24.63 -27.38 9.39
CA ASP A 21 -25.61 -26.58 10.12
C ASP A 21 -25.51 -26.81 11.63
N GLY A 22 -25.46 -25.71 12.38
CA GLY A 22 -25.38 -25.73 13.84
C GLY A 22 -23.98 -26.00 14.42
N VAL A 23 -22.94 -26.15 13.60
CA VAL A 23 -21.55 -26.33 14.08
C VAL A 23 -20.73 -25.06 13.83
N ARG A 24 -20.03 -24.59 14.87
CA ARG A 24 -19.08 -23.48 14.73
C ARG A 24 -17.90 -23.90 13.85
N GLU A 25 -17.48 -23.02 12.95
CA GLU A 25 -16.36 -23.22 12.02
C GLU A 25 -15.07 -23.63 12.75
N ASP A 26 -14.73 -22.96 13.86
CA ASP A 26 -13.62 -23.33 14.74
C ASP A 26 -13.68 -24.80 15.18
N GLY A 27 -14.87 -25.29 15.51
CA GLY A 27 -15.07 -26.66 15.95
C GLY A 27 -14.87 -27.67 14.82
N ILE A 28 -15.05 -27.27 13.56
CA ILE A 28 -14.74 -28.08 12.38
C ILE A 28 -13.22 -28.07 12.18
N LYS A 29 -12.60 -26.89 12.14
CA LYS A 29 -11.16 -26.70 11.96
C LYS A 29 -10.35 -27.47 13.01
N LEU A 30 -10.67 -27.34 14.30
CA LEU A 30 -9.98 -28.06 15.36
C LEU A 30 -10.07 -29.59 15.24
N ARG A 31 -11.21 -30.12 14.76
CA ARG A 31 -11.39 -31.57 14.58
C ARG A 31 -10.68 -32.11 13.35
N LEU A 32 -10.57 -31.32 12.29
CA LEU A 32 -9.93 -31.73 11.04
C LEU A 32 -8.42 -31.54 11.04
N PHE A 33 -7.91 -30.60 11.84
CA PHE A 33 -6.49 -30.25 11.85
C PHE A 33 -5.54 -31.45 12.05
N PRO A 34 -5.77 -32.38 13.01
CA PRO A 34 -4.87 -33.53 13.18
C PRO A 34 -4.78 -34.45 11.95
N PHE A 35 -5.79 -34.44 11.08
CA PHE A 35 -5.84 -35.22 9.85
C PHE A 35 -5.12 -34.56 8.67
N SER A 36 -4.86 -33.25 8.73
CA SER A 36 -4.04 -32.58 7.70
C SER A 36 -2.54 -32.78 7.95
N LEU A 37 -2.14 -33.10 9.18
CA LEU A 37 -0.74 -33.18 9.59
C LEU A 37 -0.03 -34.44 9.06
N GLY A 38 1.16 -34.25 8.48
CA GLY A 38 2.09 -35.34 8.21
C GLY A 38 2.74 -35.90 9.49
N ASP A 39 3.39 -37.06 9.39
CA ASP A 39 3.85 -37.88 10.53
C ASP A 39 4.50 -37.09 11.68
N LYS A 40 5.50 -36.24 11.38
CA LYS A 40 6.21 -35.47 12.42
C LYS A 40 5.32 -34.47 13.13
N ALA A 41 4.43 -33.79 12.39
CA ALA A 41 3.51 -32.82 12.94
C ALA A 41 2.38 -33.50 13.72
N HIS A 42 1.88 -34.63 13.22
CA HIS A 42 0.88 -35.43 13.92
C HIS A 42 1.41 -36.00 15.24
N HIS A 43 2.67 -36.44 15.30
CA HIS A 43 3.29 -36.86 16.57
C HIS A 43 3.46 -35.69 17.55
N TRP A 44 3.87 -34.51 17.07
CA TRP A 44 3.98 -33.33 17.92
C TRP A 44 2.61 -32.91 18.47
N GLU A 45 1.57 -32.93 17.66
CA GLU A 45 0.21 -32.54 18.07
C GLU A 45 -0.25 -33.39 19.28
N LYS A 46 0.01 -34.71 19.25
CA LYS A 46 -0.27 -35.61 20.38
C LYS A 46 0.49 -35.30 21.67
N THR A 47 1.58 -34.53 21.60
CA THR A 47 2.34 -34.10 22.78
C THR A 47 1.78 -32.84 23.43
N LEU A 48 0.85 -32.14 22.76
CA LEU A 48 0.21 -30.95 23.31
C LEU A 48 -0.73 -31.37 24.44
N GLN A 49 -0.61 -30.72 25.60
CA GLN A 49 -1.47 -31.00 26.74
C GLN A 49 -2.91 -30.57 26.44
N GLN A 50 -3.87 -31.49 26.65
CA GLN A 50 -5.30 -31.19 26.55
C GLN A 50 -5.65 -30.02 27.47
N GLY A 51 -6.08 -28.89 26.89
CA GLY A 51 -6.49 -27.69 27.62
C GLY A 51 -5.81 -26.39 27.18
N PHE A 52 -4.70 -26.44 26.42
CA PHE A 52 -3.99 -25.23 25.97
C PHE A 52 -4.49 -24.63 24.64
N ILE A 53 -5.20 -25.41 23.83
CA ILE A 53 -5.72 -24.98 22.52
C ILE A 53 -7.23 -24.94 22.61
N THR A 54 -7.79 -23.72 22.62
CA THR A 54 -9.23 -23.51 22.78
C THR A 54 -9.89 -22.95 21.52
N SER A 55 -9.09 -22.45 20.57
CA SER A 55 -9.52 -21.88 19.30
C SER A 55 -8.68 -22.41 18.13
N SER A 56 -9.19 -22.29 16.91
CA SER A 56 -8.41 -22.61 15.71
C SER A 56 -7.14 -21.77 15.62
N ASP A 57 -7.17 -20.52 16.09
CA ASP A 57 -6.03 -19.60 16.05
C ASP A 57 -4.92 -20.02 17.03
N ASP A 58 -5.28 -20.49 18.23
CA ASP A 58 -4.30 -21.05 19.18
C ASP A 58 -3.55 -22.24 18.55
N CYS A 59 -4.29 -23.10 17.84
CA CYS A 59 -3.76 -24.28 17.18
C CYS A 59 -2.76 -23.90 16.08
N LYS A 60 -3.14 -22.97 15.20
CA LYS A 60 -2.28 -22.43 14.14
C LYS A 60 -1.03 -21.77 14.71
N GLY A 61 -1.19 -20.98 15.77
CA GLY A 61 -0.09 -20.30 16.46
C GLY A 61 0.92 -21.30 17.05
N ALA A 62 0.45 -22.35 17.73
CA ALA A 62 1.30 -23.40 18.27
C ALA A 62 2.04 -24.17 17.15
N PHE A 63 1.34 -24.49 16.06
CA PHE A 63 1.92 -25.20 14.91
C PHE A 63 3.03 -24.39 14.26
N LEU A 64 2.79 -23.11 13.99
CA LEU A 64 3.81 -22.23 13.43
C LEU A 64 4.98 -22.04 14.40
N THR A 65 4.73 -21.92 15.71
CA THR A 65 5.81 -21.85 16.70
C THR A 65 6.72 -23.08 16.66
N LYS A 66 6.18 -24.27 16.37
CA LYS A 66 6.94 -25.52 16.33
C LYS A 66 7.65 -25.76 14.99
N PHE A 67 6.96 -25.54 13.88
CA PHE A 67 7.40 -25.98 12.55
C PHE A 67 7.90 -24.84 11.67
N PHE A 68 7.57 -23.59 12.00
CA PHE A 68 8.12 -22.45 11.29
C PHE A 68 9.57 -22.21 11.71
N SER A 69 10.46 -22.02 10.73
CA SER A 69 11.88 -21.84 11.03
C SER A 69 12.11 -20.62 11.93
N ASN A 70 12.83 -20.80 13.03
CA ASN A 70 13.27 -19.72 13.91
C ASN A 70 14.02 -18.62 13.16
N SER A 71 14.79 -18.96 12.12
CA SER A 71 15.50 -17.98 11.29
C SER A 71 14.54 -17.12 10.46
N ARG A 72 13.42 -17.70 9.98
CA ARG A 72 12.38 -16.97 9.25
C ARG A 72 11.57 -16.09 10.21
N THR A 73 11.20 -16.62 11.38
CA THR A 73 10.56 -15.82 12.45
C THR A 73 11.43 -14.61 12.81
N ALA A 74 12.73 -14.82 13.04
CA ALA A 74 13.66 -13.73 13.36
C ALA A 74 13.77 -12.72 12.21
N ARG A 75 13.82 -13.18 10.96
CA ARG A 75 13.84 -12.30 9.78
C ARG A 75 12.59 -11.42 9.72
N PHE A 76 11.38 -12.01 9.83
CA PHE A 76 10.15 -11.22 9.81
C PHE A 76 10.04 -10.26 10.99
N ARG A 77 10.46 -10.67 12.19
CA ARG A 77 10.50 -9.76 13.34
C ARG A 77 11.44 -8.59 13.09
N ASN A 78 12.59 -8.83 12.44
CA ASN A 78 13.52 -7.77 12.04
C ASN A 78 12.93 -6.89 10.93
N ASP A 79 12.21 -7.45 9.96
CA ASP A 79 11.56 -6.69 8.89
C ASP A 79 10.43 -5.79 9.44
N ILE A 80 9.62 -6.31 10.37
CA ILE A 80 8.60 -5.54 11.10
C ILE A 80 9.29 -4.42 11.89
N MET A 81 10.30 -4.75 12.72
CA MET A 81 10.97 -3.77 13.58
C MET A 81 11.86 -2.78 12.83
N GLY A 82 12.31 -3.16 11.63
CA GLY A 82 13.11 -2.35 10.73
C GLY A 82 12.28 -1.54 9.74
N LEU A 83 10.94 -1.54 9.87
CA LEU A 83 10.08 -0.80 8.95
C LEU A 83 10.50 0.67 8.92
N THR A 84 10.83 1.09 7.71
CA THR A 84 11.15 2.46 7.34
C THR A 84 10.57 2.71 5.95
N LEU A 85 10.07 3.92 5.72
CA LEU A 85 9.68 4.39 4.41
C LEU A 85 10.95 4.57 3.56
N ARG A 86 11.09 3.79 2.49
CA ARG A 86 12.27 3.79 1.62
C ARG A 86 12.26 4.99 0.68
N ASN A 87 13.41 5.26 0.07
CA ASN A 87 13.50 6.27 -0.99
C ASN A 87 12.61 5.87 -2.16
N ASN A 88 11.79 6.81 -2.66
CA ASN A 88 10.81 6.61 -3.73
C ASN A 88 9.71 5.57 -3.42
N GLU A 89 9.52 5.22 -2.15
CA GLU A 89 8.38 4.40 -1.71
C GLU A 89 7.30 5.34 -1.18
N THR A 90 6.06 5.14 -1.64
CA THR A 90 4.87 5.82 -1.11
C THR A 90 4.50 5.26 0.26
N PHE A 91 3.68 5.99 1.01
CA PHE A 91 3.21 5.46 2.29
C PHE A 91 2.34 4.21 2.08
N ALA A 92 1.53 4.20 1.02
CA ALA A 92 0.73 3.04 0.61
C ALA A 92 1.56 1.77 0.41
N GLU A 93 2.65 1.85 -0.35
CA GLU A 93 3.54 0.72 -0.61
C GLU A 93 4.23 0.22 0.67
N SER A 94 4.72 1.14 1.50
CA SER A 94 5.32 0.78 2.79
C SER A 94 4.30 0.13 3.72
N TRP A 95 3.03 0.53 3.66
CA TRP A 95 1.95 -0.04 4.45
C TRP A 95 1.61 -1.47 4.01
N GLU A 96 1.47 -1.69 2.70
CA GLU A 96 1.27 -3.04 2.15
C GLU A 96 2.42 -3.98 2.50
N ARG A 97 3.66 -3.50 2.37
CA ARG A 97 4.86 -4.26 2.76
C ARG A 97 4.84 -4.65 4.23
N PHE A 98 4.39 -3.75 5.11
CA PHE A 98 4.23 -4.03 6.52
C PHE A 98 3.16 -5.11 6.79
N LYS A 99 1.99 -5.00 6.15
CA LYS A 99 0.92 -6.00 6.25
C LYS A 99 1.41 -7.39 5.84
N ILE A 100 2.20 -7.47 4.76
CA ILE A 100 2.83 -8.71 4.29
C ILE A 100 3.76 -9.31 5.37
N TYR A 101 4.60 -8.51 6.02
CA TYR A 101 5.48 -9.02 7.08
C TYR A 101 4.70 -9.58 8.27
N THR A 102 3.61 -8.91 8.67
CA THR A 102 2.77 -9.36 9.77
C THR A 102 1.96 -10.61 9.43
N SER A 103 1.47 -10.74 8.18
CA SER A 103 0.70 -11.92 7.76
C SER A 103 1.57 -13.17 7.56
N GLN A 104 2.83 -13.00 7.13
CA GLN A 104 3.78 -14.11 6.98
C GLN A 104 4.35 -14.61 8.31
N CYS A 105 4.05 -13.96 9.43
CA CYS A 105 4.50 -14.40 10.74
C CYS A 105 3.46 -14.06 11.82
N LEU A 106 2.28 -14.69 11.78
CA LEU A 106 1.20 -14.43 12.77
C LEU A 106 1.66 -14.64 14.23
N HIS A 107 2.65 -15.50 14.44
CA HIS A 107 3.31 -15.76 15.73
C HIS A 107 4.46 -14.78 16.05
N HIS A 108 4.49 -13.59 15.45
CA HIS A 108 5.56 -12.60 15.65
C HIS A 108 5.63 -12.07 17.10
N GLY A 109 4.52 -12.14 17.86
CA GLY A 109 4.47 -11.80 19.29
C GLY A 109 4.53 -10.30 19.60
N PHE A 110 4.08 -9.46 18.68
CA PHE A 110 4.00 -8.00 18.87
C PHE A 110 2.54 -7.63 19.10
N SER A 111 2.29 -6.72 20.05
CA SER A 111 0.95 -6.17 20.25
C SER A 111 0.58 -5.18 19.13
N LYS A 112 -0.71 -4.89 18.94
CA LYS A 112 -1.17 -3.91 17.94
C LYS A 112 -0.55 -2.52 18.19
N GLU A 113 -0.42 -2.12 19.44
CA GLU A 113 0.20 -0.85 19.86
C GLU A 113 1.70 -0.81 19.49
N SER A 114 2.38 -1.94 19.64
CA SER A 114 3.79 -2.07 19.25
C SER A 114 3.96 -1.92 17.74
N LEU A 115 3.05 -2.51 16.97
CA LEU A 115 3.01 -2.38 15.51
C LEU A 115 2.71 -0.94 15.08
N LEU A 116 1.71 -0.28 15.68
CA LEU A 116 1.38 1.13 15.45
C LEU A 116 2.55 2.07 15.72
N SER A 117 3.19 1.92 16.89
CA SER A 117 4.40 2.66 17.26
C SER A 117 5.52 2.48 16.24
N ARG A 118 5.67 1.25 15.70
CA ARG A 118 6.68 0.95 14.69
C ARG A 118 6.42 1.66 13.36
N ILE A 119 5.17 1.69 12.90
CA ILE A 119 4.77 2.41 11.69
C ILE A 119 5.01 3.90 11.88
N TYR A 120 4.51 4.48 12.98
CA TYR A 120 4.66 5.90 13.28
C TYR A 120 6.13 6.34 13.28
N ARG A 121 7.03 5.54 13.87
CA ARG A 121 8.48 5.82 13.87
C ARG A 121 9.15 5.58 12.53
N GLY A 122 8.59 4.71 11.69
CA GLY A 122 9.15 4.32 10.39
C GLY A 122 8.85 5.28 9.24
N VAL A 123 7.86 6.15 9.39
CA VAL A 123 7.41 7.06 8.31
C VAL A 123 7.99 8.47 8.42
N SER A 124 7.89 9.21 7.31
CA SER A 124 8.40 10.58 7.24
C SER A 124 7.67 11.53 8.21
N PRO A 125 8.29 12.66 8.61
CA PRO A 125 7.63 13.66 9.46
C PRO A 125 6.28 14.16 8.90
N ARG A 126 6.17 14.25 7.57
CA ARG A 126 4.92 14.63 6.90
C ARG A 126 3.80 13.62 7.16
N ILE A 127 4.08 12.33 6.99
CA ILE A 127 3.08 11.28 7.22
C ILE A 127 2.70 11.22 8.70
N ARG A 128 3.67 11.36 9.62
CA ARG A 128 3.37 11.45 11.06
C ARG A 128 2.40 12.59 11.39
N MET A 129 2.65 13.78 10.84
CA MET A 129 1.76 14.93 11.04
C MET A 129 0.35 14.68 10.51
N LEU A 130 0.21 13.98 9.36
CA LEU A 130 -1.09 13.60 8.82
C LEU A 130 -1.81 12.58 9.71
N LEU A 131 -1.10 11.57 10.22
CA LEU A 131 -1.65 10.60 11.18
C LEU A 131 -2.11 11.27 12.47
N ASP A 132 -1.31 12.19 13.01
CA ASP A 132 -1.66 12.95 14.22
C ASP A 132 -2.87 13.86 13.97
N THR A 133 -2.93 14.50 12.79
CA THR A 133 -4.09 15.33 12.41
C THR A 133 -5.36 14.50 12.25
N ALA A 134 -5.28 13.37 11.53
CA ALA A 134 -6.42 12.47 11.32
C ALA A 134 -6.91 11.83 12.61
N SER A 135 -5.99 11.56 13.54
CA SER A 135 -6.32 11.08 14.88
C SER A 135 -6.74 12.20 15.83
N ASN A 136 -6.85 13.47 15.42
CA ASN A 136 -7.20 14.61 16.29
C ASN A 136 -6.34 14.67 17.56
N GLY A 137 -5.03 14.50 17.42
CA GLY A 137 -4.08 14.44 18.53
C GLY A 137 -2.84 13.62 18.19
N ASN A 138 -2.26 12.94 19.17
CA ASN A 138 -1.20 11.98 18.90
C ASN A 138 -1.84 10.61 18.66
N ILE A 139 -1.57 10.00 17.51
CA ILE A 139 -2.14 8.68 17.15
C ILE A 139 -1.71 7.57 18.12
N LEU A 140 -0.61 7.74 18.85
CA LEU A 140 -0.14 6.73 19.82
C LEU A 140 -0.82 6.84 21.20
N ASN A 141 -1.70 7.82 21.40
CA ASN A 141 -2.36 8.05 22.69
C ASN A 141 -3.81 7.53 22.73
N LYS A 142 -4.31 6.91 21.65
CA LYS A 142 -5.71 6.55 21.45
C LYS A 142 -5.93 5.04 21.37
N ASP A 143 -7.14 4.65 20.99
CA ASP A 143 -7.57 3.27 20.82
C ASP A 143 -6.92 2.64 19.58
N ALA A 144 -6.17 1.55 19.79
CA ALA A 144 -5.38 0.90 18.75
C ALA A 144 -6.21 0.34 17.58
N ALA A 145 -7.50 0.04 17.76
CA ALA A 145 -8.34 -0.42 16.67
C ALA A 145 -8.73 0.74 15.75
N SER A 146 -9.17 1.87 16.31
CA SER A 146 -9.45 3.08 15.54
C SER A 146 -8.21 3.61 14.82
N ASP A 147 -7.05 3.56 15.47
CA ASP A 147 -5.80 4.06 14.88
C ASP A 147 -5.30 3.19 13.73
N TRP A 148 -5.58 1.88 13.75
CA TRP A 148 -5.27 0.98 12.64
C TRP A 148 -6.06 1.33 11.38
N GLU A 149 -7.34 1.68 11.55
CA GLU A 149 -8.21 2.12 10.44
C GLU A 149 -7.75 3.47 9.88
N LEU A 150 -7.30 4.39 10.73
CA LEU A 150 -6.73 5.67 10.29
C LEU A 150 -5.47 5.49 9.44
N VAL A 151 -4.59 4.56 9.82
CA VAL A 151 -3.39 4.21 9.05
C VAL A 151 -3.77 3.68 7.66
N GLU A 152 -4.74 2.75 7.60
CA GLU A 152 -5.25 2.18 6.35
C GLU A 152 -5.87 3.26 5.44
N ASN A 153 -6.75 4.11 5.99
CA ASN A 153 -7.39 5.19 5.26
C ASN A 153 -6.37 6.20 4.71
N LEU A 154 -5.36 6.54 5.51
CA LEU A 154 -4.30 7.45 5.06
C LEU A 154 -3.48 6.82 3.93
N ALA A 155 -3.12 5.54 4.05
CA ALA A 155 -2.41 4.80 3.00
C ALA A 155 -3.19 4.79 1.68
N GLN A 156 -4.50 4.54 1.72
CA GLN A 156 -5.35 4.60 0.53
C GLN A 156 -5.41 6.00 -0.09
N SER A 157 -5.46 7.05 0.74
CA SER A 157 -5.48 8.43 0.26
C SER A 157 -4.16 8.89 -0.35
N ASP A 158 -3.01 8.43 0.19
CA ASP A 158 -1.67 8.76 -0.30
C ASP A 158 -1.47 8.25 -1.74
N SER A 159 -1.93 7.02 -2.02
CA SER A 159 -1.91 6.46 -3.37
C SER A 159 -2.69 7.30 -4.38
N ASN A 160 -3.85 7.84 -3.97
CA ASN A 160 -4.68 8.65 -4.85
C ASN A 160 -4.01 10.00 -5.17
N TYR A 161 -3.38 10.64 -4.18
CA TYR A 161 -2.71 11.94 -4.38
C TYR A 161 -1.50 11.86 -5.33
N GLU A 162 -0.70 10.80 -5.23
CA GLU A 162 0.43 10.60 -6.14
C GLU A 162 -0.04 10.31 -7.57
N ASP A 163 -1.13 9.55 -7.76
CA ASP A 163 -1.71 9.29 -9.08
C ASP A 163 -2.25 10.57 -9.75
N TYR A 164 -2.93 11.43 -8.97
CA TYR A 164 -3.36 12.76 -9.45
C TYR A 164 -2.17 13.65 -9.85
N ASN A 165 -1.12 13.69 -9.03
CA ASN A 165 0.08 14.49 -9.31
C ASN A 165 0.86 13.98 -10.53
N GLN A 166 0.96 12.66 -10.71
CA GLN A 166 1.64 12.04 -11.84
C GLN A 166 0.92 12.38 -13.15
N GLN A 167 -0.41 12.30 -13.17
CA GLN A 167 -1.23 12.68 -14.32
C GLN A 167 -1.12 14.18 -14.65
N HIS A 168 -1.13 15.05 -13.63
CA HIS A 168 -0.98 16.49 -13.82
C HIS A 168 0.43 16.87 -14.31
N ARG A 169 1.49 16.26 -13.76
CA ARG A 169 2.86 16.43 -14.27
C ARG A 169 2.99 15.97 -15.72
N GLY A 170 2.43 14.82 -16.07
CA GLY A 170 2.38 14.33 -17.45
C GLY A 170 1.72 15.34 -18.40
N ARG A 171 0.58 15.91 -17.99
CA ARG A 171 -0.16 16.90 -18.77
C ARG A 171 0.63 18.21 -18.98
N THR A 172 1.25 18.74 -17.93
CA THR A 172 2.07 19.98 -18.04
C THR A 172 3.31 19.81 -18.92
N ASN A 173 3.94 18.62 -18.92
CA ASN A 173 5.06 18.32 -19.79
C ASN A 173 4.64 18.22 -21.26
N THR A 174 3.49 17.62 -21.55
CA THR A 174 2.91 17.56 -22.90
C THR A 174 2.54 18.95 -23.43
N GLU A 175 1.96 19.81 -22.59
CA GLU A 175 1.66 21.20 -22.96
C GLU A 175 2.92 22.04 -23.23
N LYS A 176 3.98 21.84 -22.45
CA LYS A 176 5.28 22.48 -22.71
C LYS A 176 5.87 22.03 -24.05
N LYS A 177 5.80 20.74 -24.35
CA LYS A 177 6.27 20.17 -25.62
C LYS A 177 5.52 20.77 -26.82
N HIS A 178 4.19 20.82 -26.75
CA HIS A 178 3.37 21.42 -27.80
C HIS A 178 3.63 22.91 -28.00
N ARG A 179 3.88 23.67 -26.92
CA ARG A 179 4.27 25.09 -27.04
C ARG A 179 5.57 25.27 -27.82
N GLU A 180 6.58 24.43 -27.60
CA GLU A 180 7.84 24.56 -28.34
C GLU A 180 7.75 24.06 -29.78
N GLU A 181 6.90 23.07 -30.06
CA GLU A 181 6.56 22.69 -31.43
C GLU A 181 5.89 23.84 -32.19
N ILE A 182 4.90 24.51 -31.58
CA ILE A 182 4.22 25.67 -32.16
C ILE A 182 5.21 26.82 -32.38
N ARG A 183 6.06 27.11 -31.40
CA ARG A 183 7.10 28.15 -31.51
C ARG A 183 8.06 27.87 -32.67
N THR A 184 8.45 26.61 -32.83
CA THR A 184 9.30 26.18 -33.95
C THR A 184 8.59 26.35 -35.29
N LEU A 185 7.32 25.99 -35.39
CA LEU A 185 6.53 26.15 -36.61
C LEU A 185 6.35 27.63 -36.99
N ASN A 186 6.04 28.49 -36.02
CA ASN A 186 5.93 29.94 -36.25
C ASN A 186 7.26 30.52 -36.77
N SER A 187 8.39 30.12 -36.18
CA SER A 187 9.71 30.56 -36.65
C SER A 187 10.03 30.13 -38.08
N LYS A 188 9.47 29.00 -38.54
CA LYS A 188 9.61 28.54 -39.93
C LYS A 188 8.67 29.29 -40.86
N LEU A 189 7.47 29.61 -40.40
CA LEU A 189 6.48 30.39 -41.16
C LEU A 189 6.98 31.82 -41.44
N ASP A 190 7.57 32.48 -40.44
CA ASP A 190 8.13 33.83 -40.57
C ASP A 190 9.26 33.90 -41.62
N ARG A 191 9.97 32.79 -41.84
CA ARG A 191 11.02 32.69 -42.88
C ARG A 191 10.47 32.51 -44.29
N LEU A 192 9.20 32.14 -44.43
CA LEU A 192 8.54 31.88 -45.71
C LEU A 192 7.69 33.07 -46.20
N LEU A 193 7.45 34.07 -45.35
CA LEU A 193 6.75 35.30 -45.75
C LEU A 193 7.74 36.30 -46.36
N PRO A 194 7.66 36.62 -47.67
CA PRO A 194 8.49 37.66 -48.24
C PRO A 194 7.98 39.04 -47.78
N THR A 195 8.84 39.80 -47.10
CA THR A 195 8.57 41.21 -46.79
C THR A 195 8.64 42.03 -48.08
N GLN A 196 7.50 42.41 -48.63
CA GLN A 196 7.42 43.48 -49.63
C GLN A 196 6.40 44.54 -49.17
N PRO A 197 6.79 45.83 -49.09
CA PRO A 197 5.85 46.89 -48.80
C PRO A 197 4.98 47.17 -50.04
N VAL A 198 3.66 47.09 -49.88
CA VAL A 198 2.70 47.54 -50.89
C VAL A 198 2.57 49.06 -50.77
N THR A 199 3.15 49.82 -51.70
CA THR A 199 2.87 51.25 -51.87
C THR A 199 1.57 51.46 -52.65
N LEU A 200 0.50 51.82 -51.95
CA LEU A 200 -0.75 52.31 -52.54
C LEU A 200 -0.64 53.82 -52.79
N ASN A 201 -0.43 54.21 -54.05
CA ASN A 201 -0.55 55.61 -54.48
C ASN A 201 -2.02 55.92 -54.76
N PHE A 202 -2.64 56.76 -53.92
CA PHE A 202 -3.94 57.36 -54.21
C PHE A 202 -3.76 58.79 -54.74
N MET A 203 -4.18 59.00 -56.00
CA MET A 203 -4.37 60.30 -56.65
C MET A 203 -5.70 60.92 -56.21
N GLY A 204 -5.75 62.25 -56.00
CA GLY A 204 -6.96 63.02 -56.32
C GLY A 204 -7.35 64.17 -55.39
N ARG A 205 -6.98 65.40 -55.82
CA ARG A 205 -7.70 66.69 -55.75
C ARG A 205 -8.46 67.09 -54.47
N GLU A 206 -7.96 68.17 -53.84
CA GLU A 206 -8.84 69.21 -53.27
C GLU A 206 -8.57 70.53 -54.02
N GLU A 207 -9.54 70.96 -54.83
CA GLU A 207 -9.75 72.38 -55.10
C GLU A 207 -10.56 72.96 -53.94
N LEU A 208 -10.12 74.08 -53.36
CA LEU A 208 -11.01 75.03 -52.68
C LEU A 208 -10.42 76.45 -52.74
N HIS A 209 -11.14 77.24 -53.51
CA HIS A 209 -11.08 78.68 -53.78
C HIS A 209 -11.40 79.49 -52.49
N LYS A 210 -10.70 80.59 -52.13
CA LYS A 210 -11.01 82.03 -52.34
C LYS A 210 -10.40 82.86 -51.19
N PRO A 211 -10.39 84.23 -51.18
CA PRO A 211 -11.05 85.20 -52.06
C PRO A 211 -10.14 85.98 -53.00
#